data_AF-A0A485AF17-F1
#
_entry.id   AF-A0A485AF17-F1
#
_cell.length_a   1.000
_cell.length_b   1.000
_cell.length_c   1.000
_cell.angle_alpha   90.00
_cell.angle_beta   90.00
_cell.angle_gamma   90.00
#
_symmetry.space_group_name_H-M   'P 1'
#
loop_
_entity.id
_entity.type
_entity.pdbx_description
1 polymer ?
#
loop_
_entity_poly.entity_id
_entity_poly.type
_entity_poly.pdbx_seq_one_letter_code
_entity_poly.pdbx_strand_id
1 'polypeptide(L)'
;MSNFDKHDLSGFVGKHLVYTYDNGWNYEIYVKNDSTLDYRIHSGIVANRWVKDQQAYIVRVGESVYKISWDRTDWDRREPDRQSGRQTVPRYDLLPALGDE
;
A
#
# COMPACT_ATOMS: atom_id res chain seq x y z
N MET A 1 -3.28 15.59 -23.63
CA MET A 1 -2.21 15.63 -22.63
C MET A 1 -2.85 15.48 -21.26
N SER A 2 -2.27 14.71 -20.34
CA SER A 2 -2.75 14.67 -18.95
C SER A 2 -2.54 16.05 -18.30
N ASN A 3 -3.52 16.53 -17.54
CA ASN A 3 -3.47 17.85 -16.90
C ASN A 3 -2.60 17.87 -15.61
N PHE A 4 -1.84 16.81 -15.39
CA PHE A 4 -1.01 16.59 -14.20
C PHE A 4 0.24 15.80 -14.60
N ASP A 5 1.31 15.96 -13.82
CA ASP A 5 2.53 15.15 -13.92
C ASP A 5 2.32 13.81 -13.21
N LYS A 6 2.55 12.71 -13.92
CA LYS A 6 2.37 11.34 -13.41
C LYS A 6 3.44 10.92 -12.41
N HIS A 7 4.58 11.61 -12.41
CA HIS A 7 5.72 11.34 -11.53
C HIS A 7 5.77 12.27 -10.32
N ASP A 8 4.95 13.32 -10.30
CA ASP A 8 4.78 14.17 -9.12
C ASP A 8 3.96 13.43 -8.05
N LEU A 9 4.67 12.94 -7.04
CA LEU A 9 4.11 12.25 -5.87
C LEU A 9 4.08 13.13 -4.62
N SER A 10 4.36 14.44 -4.73
CA SER A 10 4.49 15.35 -3.59
C SER A 10 3.20 15.46 -2.75
N GLY A 11 2.04 15.30 -3.39
CA GLY A 11 0.74 15.28 -2.69
C GLY A 11 0.39 13.97 -1.99
N PHE A 12 1.26 12.95 -2.07
CA PHE A 12 0.97 11.60 -1.59
C PHE A 12 2.06 11.02 -0.68
N VAL A 13 3.33 11.32 -0.94
CA VAL A 13 4.44 10.95 -0.05
C VAL A 13 4.22 11.61 1.32
N GLY A 14 4.41 10.83 2.38
CA GLY A 14 4.16 11.23 3.77
C GLY A 14 2.72 11.03 4.24
N LYS A 15 1.77 10.68 3.36
CA LYS A 15 0.39 10.38 3.77
C LYS A 15 0.35 9.09 4.60
N HIS A 16 -0.44 9.15 5.67
CA HIS A 16 -0.74 8.04 6.58
C HIS A 16 -2.25 7.79 6.53
N LEU A 17 -2.65 6.58 6.15
CA LEU A 17 -4.05 6.23 5.95
C LEU A 17 -4.40 5.03 6.82
N VAL A 18 -5.54 5.12 7.49
CA VAL A 18 -6.22 3.98 8.11
C VAL A 18 -7.56 3.83 7.41
N TYR A 19 -7.84 2.66 6.87
CA TYR A 19 -9.05 2.42 6.09
C TYR A 19 -9.64 1.04 6.38
N THR A 20 -10.95 0.94 6.24
CA THR A 20 -11.70 -0.29 6.46
C THR A 20 -12.40 -0.68 5.18
N TYR A 21 -12.13 -1.89 4.69
CA TYR A 21 -12.85 -2.48 3.56
C TYR A 21 -14.30 -2.76 3.95
N ASP A 22 -15.21 -2.84 2.96
CA ASP A 22 -16.63 -3.16 3.17
C ASP A 22 -16.86 -4.49 3.92
N ASN A 23 -15.92 -5.42 3.82
CA ASN A 23 -15.94 -6.70 4.55
C ASN A 23 -15.47 -6.59 6.02
N GLY A 24 -15.25 -5.38 6.52
CA GLY A 24 -14.85 -5.07 7.89
C GLY A 24 -13.36 -5.20 8.19
N TRP A 25 -12.50 -5.48 7.20
CA TRP A 25 -11.07 -5.57 7.45
C TRP A 25 -10.41 -4.19 7.51
N ASN A 26 -9.67 -3.94 8.58
CA ASN A 26 -9.04 -2.66 8.86
C ASN A 26 -7.53 -2.73 8.58
N TYR A 27 -7.06 -1.74 7.83
CA TYR A 27 -5.74 -1.64 7.27
C TYR A 27 -5.15 -0.26 7.51
N GLU A 28 -3.83 -0.21 7.55
CA GLU A 28 -3.07 0.99 7.74
C GLU A 28 -1.86 0.99 6.80
N ILE A 29 -1.60 2.13 6.16
CA ILE A 29 -0.42 2.33 5.32
C ILE A 29 0.23 3.70 5.61
N TYR A 30 1.54 3.76 5.48
CA TYR A 30 2.32 4.99 5.48
C TYR A 30 3.20 5.05 4.24
N VAL A 31 2.98 6.06 3.39
CA VAL A 31 3.75 6.26 2.15
C VAL A 31 5.07 6.94 2.50
N LYS A 32 6.11 6.15 2.75
CA LYS A 32 7.38 6.64 3.31
C LYS A 32 8.15 7.54 2.33
N ASN A 33 8.20 7.13 1.06
CA ASN A 33 8.84 7.87 -0.03
C ASN A 33 8.24 7.43 -1.37
N ASP A 34 8.85 7.83 -2.49
CA ASP A 34 8.38 7.56 -3.86
C ASP A 34 8.32 6.07 -4.26
N SER A 35 8.97 5.20 -3.50
CA SER A 35 9.19 3.79 -3.86
C SER A 35 9.04 2.84 -2.67
N THR A 36 8.62 3.35 -1.50
CA THR A 36 8.60 2.57 -0.25
C THR A 36 7.36 2.90 0.58
N LEU A 37 6.75 1.88 1.18
CA LEU A 37 5.71 2.03 2.21
C LEU A 37 5.97 1.17 3.45
N ASP A 38 5.39 1.60 4.56
CA ASP A 38 5.15 0.75 5.74
C ASP A 38 3.65 0.42 5.77
N TYR A 39 3.28 -0.78 6.22
CA TYR A 39 1.87 -1.14 6.38
C TYR A 39 1.60 -2.03 7.58
N ARG A 40 0.38 -1.95 8.10
CA ARG A 40 -0.12 -2.76 9.21
C ARG A 40 -1.55 -3.21 8.95
N ILE A 41 -1.85 -4.44 9.37
CA ILE A 41 -3.15 -5.06 9.22
C ILE A 41 -3.75 -5.22 10.61
N HIS A 42 -4.84 -4.50 10.90
CA HIS A 42 -5.47 -4.51 12.22
C HIS A 42 -6.49 -5.64 12.36
N SER A 43 -7.24 -5.98 11.31
CA SER A 43 -8.22 -7.08 11.32
C SER A 43 -8.29 -7.85 10.00
N GLY A 44 -8.97 -9.01 9.99
CA GLY A 44 -9.13 -9.89 8.83
C GLY A 44 -8.23 -11.14 8.88
N ILE A 45 -8.09 -11.82 7.73
CA ILE A 45 -7.43 -13.14 7.64
C ILE A 45 -5.95 -13.11 8.09
N VAL A 46 -5.29 -11.97 7.92
CA VAL A 46 -3.86 -11.77 8.25
C VAL A 46 -3.66 -10.65 9.27
N ALA A 47 -4.61 -10.51 10.20
CA ALA A 47 -4.55 -9.53 11.29
C ALA A 47 -3.23 -9.61 12.07
N ASN A 48 -2.82 -8.47 12.64
CA ASN A 48 -1.59 -8.27 13.40
C ASN A 48 -0.28 -8.39 12.59
N ARG A 49 -0.35 -8.61 11.27
CA ARG A 49 0.82 -8.48 10.38
C ARG A 49 1.18 -7.01 10.22
N TRP A 50 2.46 -6.71 10.29
CA TRP A 50 3.01 -5.39 9.96
C TRP A 50 4.33 -5.57 9.23
N VAL A 51 4.62 -4.67 8.31
CA VAL A 51 5.82 -4.69 7.47
C VAL A 51 6.35 -3.28 7.34
N LYS A 52 7.68 -3.16 7.44
CA LYS A 52 8.40 -1.92 7.17
C LYS A 52 9.22 -2.06 5.90
N ASP A 53 9.46 -0.92 5.27
CA ASP A 53 10.39 -0.77 4.15
C ASP A 53 10.02 -1.63 2.93
N GLN A 54 8.71 -1.84 2.70
CA GLN A 54 8.22 -2.54 1.54
C GLN A 54 8.48 -1.72 0.28
N GLN A 55 9.26 -2.28 -0.64
CA GLN A 55 9.43 -1.72 -1.99
C GLN A 55 8.13 -1.78 -2.78
N ALA A 56 7.75 -0.67 -3.40
CA ALA A 56 6.51 -0.53 -4.15
C ALA A 56 6.67 0.36 -5.38
N TYR A 57 5.77 0.17 -6.33
CA TYR A 57 5.60 1.05 -7.48
C TYR A 57 4.45 2.01 -7.19
N ILE A 58 4.75 3.31 -7.18
CA ILE A 58 3.79 4.38 -6.89
C ILE A 58 3.71 5.31 -8.09
N VAL A 59 2.49 5.59 -8.55
CA VAL A 59 2.24 6.48 -9.69
C VAL A 59 1.00 7.33 -9.47
N ARG A 60 1.01 8.55 -10.00
CA ARG A 60 -0.18 9.42 -10.06
C ARG A 60 -0.97 9.10 -11.33
N VAL A 61 -2.26 8.79 -11.15
CA VAL A 61 -3.18 8.37 -12.24
C VAL A 61 -4.34 9.33 -12.46
N GLY A 62 -4.48 10.35 -11.59
CA GLY A 62 -5.43 11.45 -11.70
C GLY A 62 -4.92 12.66 -10.91
N GLU A 63 -5.62 13.79 -10.99
CA GLU A 63 -5.21 15.02 -10.29
C GLU A 63 -4.98 14.77 -8.79
N SER A 64 -5.86 14.02 -8.15
CA SER A 64 -5.72 13.63 -6.75
C SER A 64 -5.97 12.12 -6.58
N VAL A 65 -5.44 11.32 -7.50
CA VAL A 65 -5.59 9.86 -7.50
C VAL A 65 -4.24 9.20 -7.71
N TYR A 66 -3.88 8.31 -6.79
CA TYR A 66 -2.61 7.59 -6.78
C TYR A 66 -2.85 6.09 -6.77
N LYS A 67 -1.92 5.35 -7.37
CA LYS A 67 -1.92 3.88 -7.36
C LYS A 67 -0.63 3.38 -6.73
N ILE A 68 -0.75 2.43 -5.81
CA ILE A 68 0.37 1.71 -5.21
C ILE A 68 0.27 0.23 -5.59
N SER A 69 1.39 -0.42 -5.91
CA SER A 69 1.45 -1.86 -6.13
C SER A 69 2.77 -2.46 -5.67
N TRP A 70 2.73 -3.69 -5.12
CA TRP A 70 3.91 -4.45 -4.72
C TRP A 70 3.66 -5.97 -4.88
N ASP A 71 4.72 -6.74 -5.14
CA ASP A 71 4.63 -8.19 -5.38
C ASP A 71 4.67 -9.00 -4.07
N ARG A 72 5.73 -8.81 -3.29
CA ARG A 72 6.00 -9.55 -2.05
C ARG A 72 6.78 -8.69 -1.09
N THR A 73 6.56 -9.00 0.17
CA THR A 73 7.39 -8.46 1.25
C THR A 73 8.70 -9.20 1.32
N ASP A 74 9.73 -8.54 1.83
CA ASP A 74 11.03 -9.16 2.07
C ASP A 74 10.92 -10.40 2.98
N TRP A 75 9.94 -10.40 3.89
CA TRP A 75 9.60 -11.57 4.69
C TRP A 75 9.22 -12.77 3.82
N ASP A 76 8.38 -12.55 2.81
CA ASP A 76 7.95 -13.60 1.87
C ASP A 76 9.11 -14.08 0.96
N ARG A 77 10.17 -13.28 0.78
CA ARG A 77 11.37 -13.70 0.04
C ARG A 77 12.38 -14.47 0.89
N ARG A 78 12.44 -14.21 2.20
CA ARG A 78 13.42 -14.84 3.11
C ARG A 78 12.96 -16.22 3.63
N GLU A 79 11.65 -16.48 3.69
CA GLU A 79 11.12 -17.76 4.19
C GLU A 79 10.04 -18.36 3.25
N PRO A 80 10.42 -18.81 2.03
CA PRO A 80 9.46 -19.37 1.07
C PRO A 80 8.79 -20.66 1.57
N ASP A 81 9.51 -21.51 2.32
CA ASP A 81 8.99 -22.81 2.79
C ASP A 81 7.94 -22.68 3.91
N ARG A 82 7.93 -21.55 4.63
CA ARG A 82 6.88 -21.23 5.62
C ARG A 82 5.56 -20.76 4.98
N GLN A 83 5.50 -20.65 3.65
CA GLN A 83 4.28 -20.26 2.93
C GLN A 83 3.39 -21.43 2.51
N SER A 84 3.77 -22.70 2.78
CA SER A 84 2.88 -23.85 2.51
C SER A 84 1.62 -23.77 3.38
N GLY A 85 0.61 -23.04 2.89
CA GLY A 85 -0.66 -22.77 3.58
C GLY A 85 -1.05 -21.29 3.72
N ARG A 86 -0.21 -20.31 3.35
CA ARG A 86 -0.58 -18.87 3.36
C ARG A 86 -0.62 -18.32 1.94
N GLN A 87 -1.82 -17.92 1.48
CA GLN A 87 -1.99 -17.28 0.17
C GLN A 87 -1.16 -15.99 0.08
N THR A 88 -0.24 -15.93 -0.88
CA THR A 88 0.36 -14.68 -1.35
C THR A 88 -0.55 -14.10 -2.42
N VAL A 89 -1.39 -13.14 -2.04
CA VAL A 89 -2.26 -12.41 -2.96
C VAL A 89 -1.50 -11.17 -3.42
N PRO A 90 -1.20 -10.98 -4.72
CA PRO A 90 -0.67 -9.71 -5.20
C PRO A 90 -1.65 -8.60 -4.83
N ARG A 91 -1.16 -7.58 -4.12
CA ARG A 91 -1.99 -6.50 -3.57
C ARG A 91 -2.00 -5.29 -4.50
N TYR A 92 -3.20 -4.84 -4.79
CA TYR A 92 -3.46 -3.62 -5.55
C TYR A 92 -4.39 -2.74 -4.73
N ASP A 93 -3.87 -1.64 -4.17
CA ASP A 93 -4.68 -0.65 -3.49
C ASP A 93 -4.78 0.59 -4.39
N LEU A 94 -6.01 0.92 -4.79
CA LEU A 94 -6.36 2.18 -5.43
C LEU A 94 -6.88 3.11 -4.35
N LEU A 95 -6.17 4.21 -4.10
CA LEU A 95 -6.51 5.14 -3.03
C LEU A 95 -6.89 6.49 -3.64
N PRO A 96 -8.12 7.00 -3.37
CA PRO A 96 -8.38 8.41 -3.60
C PRO A 96 -7.47 9.20 -2.66
N ALA A 97 -6.93 10.35 -3.12
CA ALA A 97 -6.31 11.26 -2.18
C ALA A 97 -7.42 11.74 -1.23
N LEU A 98 -7.35 11.31 0.03
CA LEU A 98 -8.21 11.85 1.06
C LEU A 98 -7.86 13.33 1.17
N GLY A 99 -8.85 14.19 0.95
CA GLY A 99 -8.70 15.63 1.07
C GLY A 99 -8.17 15.98 2.45
N ASP A 100 -7.22 16.91 2.50
CA ASP A 100 -6.82 17.54 3.75
C ASP A 100 -8.01 18.37 4.24
N GLU A 101 -8.59 17.97 5.37
CA GLU A 101 -9.47 18.82 6.17
C GLU A 101 -8.62 19.79 7.01
#